data_AF-A0A1D2YSQ9-F1
#
_entry.id   AF-A0A1D2YSQ9-F1
#
_cell.length_a   1.000
_cell.length_b   1.000
_cell.length_c   1.000
_cell.angle_alpha   90.00
_cell.angle_beta   90.00
_cell.angle_gamma   90.00
#
_symmetry.space_group_name_H-M   'P 1'
#
loop_
_entity.id
_entity.type
_entity.pdbx_description
1 polymer ?
#
loop_
_entity_poly.entity_id
_entity_poly.type
_entity_poly.pdbx_seq_one_letter_code
_entity_poly.pdbx_strand_id
1 'polypeptide(L)'
;MNYSIVIKVIGILLIIEAAFMIPAQIIAIFYHQSDSTAFFISIFIIAITGFLMANIKTNDNKIKTKEGLAIVALGWLFSSVFGALPFVISGSIPSYVDAFFETVSGFTTTGATILNDIEALPRGILFWRSFTHWMGGMGILVFTVALLPTIGVGGFQIFKAESPGPIADKIVPHIKDTAKILYITYISFTIIEIILLVLGGMSLYDAALHTFGTVGTGGFSNRNASIGAFDSTYIHLVITIFMILSGANFSLYFAIYKGKWRYVVKNEELRFYLLIILAATVLIGTNIFLTTYDGDLRAFRDALFQVSSIITTTGYTTADFDQWPTFSKSILFVLMFIGGSAGSTGGGMKNIRILVLLKLVKREIAKIFHPRAIIPIKIQNKSLARDINASISSFFVLYLFLFIIGTILISLENIDLESAASAVAATLGNVGPGFGFVGPTRTYSDFSNFSKIILSMLMLFGRLELFTIIALITPKNWRNEK
;
A
#
# COMPACT_ATOMS: atom_id res chain seq x y z
N MET A 1 22.77 -10.46 -16.62
CA MET A 1 22.23 -9.37 -15.80
C MET A 1 23.36 -8.42 -15.47
N ASN A 2 23.19 -7.12 -15.67
CA ASN A 2 24.19 -6.13 -15.29
C ASN A 2 24.03 -5.80 -13.79
N TYR A 3 24.81 -6.45 -12.92
CA TYR A 3 24.73 -6.22 -11.47
C TYR A 3 25.17 -4.80 -11.07
N SER A 4 26.12 -4.21 -11.79
CA SER A 4 26.65 -2.88 -11.49
C SER A 4 25.57 -1.80 -11.61
N ILE A 5 24.68 -1.87 -12.61
CA ILE A 5 23.58 -0.89 -12.73
C ILE A 5 22.54 -1.09 -11.63
N VAL A 6 22.27 -2.32 -11.21
CA VAL A 6 21.34 -2.61 -10.10
C VAL A 6 21.87 -2.01 -8.80
N ILE A 7 23.14 -2.27 -8.45
CA ILE A 7 23.76 -1.73 -7.23
C ILE A 7 23.79 -0.21 -7.27
N LYS A 8 24.14 0.38 -8.43
CA LYS A 8 24.16 1.84 -8.60
C LYS A 8 22.79 2.47 -8.34
N VAL A 9 21.72 1.89 -8.88
CA VAL A 9 20.36 2.42 -8.69
C VAL A 9 19.88 2.24 -7.24
N ILE A 10 20.19 1.11 -6.60
CA ILE A 10 19.90 0.92 -5.17
C ILE A 10 20.68 1.94 -4.32
N GLY A 11 21.93 2.23 -4.66
CA GLY A 11 22.73 3.26 -3.99
C GLY A 11 22.10 4.65 -4.07
N ILE A 12 21.60 5.03 -5.26
CA ILE A 12 20.86 6.29 -5.46
C ILE A 12 19.58 6.31 -4.61
N LEU A 13 18.86 5.20 -4.56
CA LEU A 13 17.65 5.07 -3.74
C LEU A 13 17.94 5.24 -2.24
N LEU A 14 19.04 4.67 -1.74
CA LEU A 14 19.46 4.87 -0.34
C LEU A 14 19.82 6.33 -0.04
N ILE A 15 20.49 7.03 -0.97
CA ILE A 15 20.77 8.48 -0.80
C ILE A 15 19.46 9.28 -0.71
N ILE A 16 18.48 8.93 -1.56
CA ILE A 16 17.15 9.56 -1.54
C ILE A 16 16.45 9.28 -0.20
N GLU A 17 16.51 8.05 0.29
CA GLU A 17 15.94 7.69 1.59
C GLU A 17 16.60 8.43 2.75
N ALA A 18 17.94 8.55 2.76
CA ALA A 18 18.66 9.36 3.74
C ALA A 18 18.21 10.84 3.70
N ALA A 19 17.96 11.40 2.52
CA ALA A 19 17.42 12.75 2.38
C ALA A 19 15.99 12.86 2.94
N PHE A 20 15.16 11.84 2.76
CA PHE A 20 13.80 11.78 3.30
C PHE A 20 13.73 11.57 4.81
N MET A 21 14.80 11.12 5.46
CA MET A 21 14.90 11.12 6.93
C MET A 21 15.19 12.51 7.52
N ILE A 22 15.62 13.49 6.72
CA ILE A 22 15.97 14.84 7.21
C ILE A 22 14.78 15.56 7.88
N PRO A 23 13.54 15.54 7.34
CA PRO A 23 12.39 16.11 8.03
C PRO A 23 12.15 15.52 9.43
N ALA A 24 12.33 14.20 9.60
CA ALA A 24 12.24 13.54 10.90
C ALA A 24 13.34 14.03 11.86
N GLN A 25 14.58 14.20 11.36
CA GLN A 25 15.68 14.79 12.11
C GLN A 25 15.37 16.22 12.58
N ILE A 26 14.80 17.06 11.70
CA ILE A 26 14.44 18.44 12.04
C ILE A 26 13.41 18.46 13.17
N ILE A 27 12.41 17.58 13.10
CA ILE A 27 11.38 17.44 14.14
C ILE A 27 12.02 16.98 15.46
N ALA A 28 12.88 15.96 15.42
CA ALA A 28 13.58 15.46 16.61
C ALA A 28 14.42 16.55 17.30
N ILE A 29 15.13 17.38 16.52
CA ILE A 29 15.90 18.53 17.05
C ILE A 29 14.97 19.58 17.63
N PHE A 30 13.89 19.94 16.93
CA PHE A 30 12.95 20.98 17.35
C PHE A 30 12.26 20.64 18.67
N TYR A 31 11.96 19.36 18.91
CA TYR A 31 11.37 18.89 20.16
C TYR A 31 12.39 18.49 21.23
N HIS A 32 13.70 18.67 20.97
CA HIS A 32 14.79 18.33 21.89
C HIS A 32 14.74 16.88 22.42
N GLN A 33 14.39 15.93 21.56
CA GLN A 33 14.27 14.52 21.92
C GLN A 33 15.54 13.72 21.54
N SER A 34 15.74 12.58 22.22
CA SER A 34 16.93 11.73 22.09
C SER A 34 17.04 11.04 20.72
N ASP A 35 15.93 10.89 20.01
CA ASP A 35 15.85 10.33 18.66
C ASP A 35 16.61 11.13 17.61
N SER A 36 16.93 12.40 17.88
CA SER A 36 17.79 13.24 17.01
C SER A 36 19.19 12.64 16.78
N THR A 37 19.74 11.93 17.77
CA THR A 37 21.03 11.23 17.61
C THR A 37 20.88 10.00 16.74
N ALA A 38 19.79 9.26 16.90
CA ALA A 38 19.51 8.03 16.16
C ALA A 38 19.32 8.31 14.66
N PHE A 39 18.57 9.36 14.32
CA PHE A 39 18.38 9.80 12.94
C PHE A 39 19.69 10.31 12.31
N PHE A 40 20.50 11.09 13.04
CA PHE A 40 21.80 11.53 12.52
C PHE A 40 22.71 10.35 12.16
N ILE A 41 22.84 9.36 13.06
CA ILE A 41 23.63 8.15 12.82
C ILE A 41 23.05 7.35 11.64
N SER A 42 21.74 7.18 11.58
CA SER A 42 21.06 6.46 10.49
C SER A 42 21.29 7.14 9.14
N ILE A 43 21.06 8.45 9.04
CA ILE A 43 21.28 9.24 7.83
C ILE A 43 22.72 9.11 7.35
N PHE A 44 23.69 9.20 8.28
CA PHE A 44 25.11 9.09 7.95
C PHE A 44 25.47 7.71 7.38
N ILE A 45 25.03 6.63 8.02
CA ILE A 45 25.26 5.26 7.55
C ILE A 45 24.65 5.06 6.16
N ILE A 46 23.37 5.42 6.00
CA ILE A 46 22.63 5.22 4.74
C ILE A 46 23.24 6.05 3.61
N ALA A 47 23.58 7.32 3.87
CA ALA A 47 24.17 8.20 2.87
C ALA A 47 25.54 7.70 2.40
N ILE A 48 26.40 7.22 3.30
CA ILE A 48 27.71 6.68 2.94
C ILE A 48 27.56 5.39 2.14
N THR A 49 26.74 4.44 2.62
CA THR A 49 26.50 3.19 1.91
C THR A 49 25.91 3.44 0.53
N GLY A 50 24.90 4.33 0.45
CA GLY A 50 24.29 4.76 -0.80
C GLY A 50 25.29 5.42 -1.75
N PHE A 51 26.15 6.32 -1.25
CA PHE A 51 27.20 6.98 -2.04
C PHE A 51 28.22 5.99 -2.59
N LEU A 52 28.70 5.04 -1.79
CA LEU A 52 29.63 4.01 -2.26
C LEU A 52 29.01 3.13 -3.36
N MET A 53 27.75 2.73 -3.18
CA MET A 53 27.01 1.93 -4.16
C MET A 53 26.71 2.71 -5.45
N ALA A 54 26.33 3.99 -5.34
CA ALA A 54 25.99 4.86 -6.48
C ALA A 54 27.20 5.18 -7.39
N ASN A 55 28.42 5.13 -6.83
CA ASN A 55 29.66 5.43 -7.56
C ASN A 55 30.28 4.22 -8.27
N ILE A 56 29.63 3.04 -8.23
CA ILE A 56 30.09 1.88 -9.00
C ILE A 56 30.04 2.19 -10.49
N LYS A 57 31.16 1.96 -11.18
CA LYS A 57 31.25 2.16 -12.64
C LYS A 57 30.37 1.15 -13.37
N THR A 58 29.59 1.67 -14.33
CA THR A 58 28.66 0.89 -15.15
C THR A 58 29.12 0.91 -16.61
N ASN A 59 29.22 -0.28 -17.22
CA ASN A 59 29.64 -0.41 -18.62
C ASN A 59 28.51 -0.06 -19.61
N ASP A 60 27.25 -0.21 -19.19
CA ASP A 60 26.04 0.15 -19.95
C ASP A 60 25.01 0.73 -18.97
N ASN A 61 24.46 1.91 -19.29
CA ASN A 61 23.46 2.61 -18.49
C ASN A 61 22.02 2.25 -18.89
N LYS A 62 21.83 1.31 -19.83
CA LYS A 62 20.51 0.81 -20.21
C LYS A 62 20.02 -0.25 -19.22
N ILE A 63 18.87 0.02 -18.61
CA ILE A 63 18.16 -0.94 -17.75
C ILE A 63 17.28 -1.83 -18.64
N LYS A 64 17.55 -3.14 -18.69
CA LYS A 64 16.65 -4.11 -19.34
C LYS A 64 15.63 -4.61 -18.31
N THR A 65 14.67 -5.41 -18.77
CA THR A 65 13.56 -5.90 -17.93
C THR A 65 14.05 -6.65 -16.69
N LYS A 66 15.09 -7.50 -16.83
CA LYS A 66 15.65 -8.30 -15.73
C LYS A 66 16.27 -7.40 -14.65
N GLU A 67 17.03 -6.38 -15.04
CA GLU A 67 17.57 -5.39 -14.10
C GLU A 67 16.46 -4.56 -13.45
N GLY A 68 15.42 -4.17 -14.19
CA GLY A 68 14.27 -3.43 -13.64
C GLY A 68 13.53 -4.19 -12.54
N LEU A 69 13.24 -5.48 -12.77
CA LEU A 69 12.62 -6.36 -11.75
C LEU A 69 13.50 -6.52 -10.51
N ALA A 70 14.80 -6.71 -10.69
CA ALA A 70 15.75 -6.81 -9.58
C ALA A 70 15.86 -5.52 -8.78
N ILE A 71 15.93 -4.37 -9.45
CA ILE A 71 15.96 -3.05 -8.79
C ILE A 71 14.70 -2.82 -7.97
N VAL A 72 13.54 -3.19 -8.50
CA VAL A 72 12.28 -3.03 -7.77
C VAL A 72 12.27 -3.93 -6.53
N ALA A 73 12.47 -5.25 -6.69
CA ALA A 73 12.41 -6.17 -5.56
C ALA A 73 13.46 -5.87 -4.48
N LEU A 74 14.71 -5.61 -4.87
CA LEU A 74 15.77 -5.29 -3.92
C LEU A 74 15.63 -3.87 -3.37
N GLY A 75 15.11 -2.90 -4.13
CA GLY A 75 14.92 -1.53 -3.68
C GLY A 75 14.02 -1.46 -2.45
N TRP A 76 12.84 -2.10 -2.50
CA TRP A 76 11.92 -2.16 -1.35
C TRP A 76 12.51 -2.91 -0.16
N LEU A 77 13.23 -4.01 -0.40
CA LEU A 77 13.89 -4.76 0.66
C LEU A 77 14.97 -3.93 1.35
N PHE A 78 15.88 -3.33 0.57
CA PHE A 78 16.98 -2.52 1.10
C PHE A 78 16.45 -1.26 1.79
N SER A 79 15.44 -0.60 1.24
CA SER A 79 14.78 0.51 1.96
C SER A 79 14.21 0.07 3.29
N SER A 80 13.59 -1.10 3.36
CA SER A 80 13.05 -1.57 4.64
C SER A 80 14.14 -1.94 5.66
N VAL A 81 15.26 -2.50 5.19
CA VAL A 81 16.44 -2.82 6.03
C VAL A 81 17.06 -1.55 6.60
N PHE A 82 17.29 -0.53 5.78
CA PHE A 82 17.94 0.70 6.20
C PHE A 82 16.98 1.65 6.95
N GLY A 83 15.72 1.73 6.54
CA GLY A 83 14.68 2.51 7.20
C GLY A 83 14.36 2.06 8.62
N ALA A 84 14.74 0.83 9.00
CA ALA A 84 14.59 0.28 10.34
C ALA A 84 15.62 0.82 11.35
N LEU A 85 16.77 1.34 10.88
CA LEU A 85 17.86 1.82 11.72
C LEU A 85 17.46 2.85 12.78
N PRO A 86 16.71 3.93 12.48
CA PRO A 86 16.37 4.93 13.49
C PRO A 86 15.52 4.37 14.64
N PHE A 87 14.68 3.36 14.38
CA PHE A 87 13.88 2.71 15.43
C PHE A 87 14.75 1.93 16.43
N VAL A 88 15.76 1.21 15.93
CA VAL A 88 16.65 0.40 16.77
C VAL A 88 17.66 1.28 17.51
N ILE A 89 18.29 2.24 16.81
CA ILE A 89 19.32 3.10 17.41
C ILE A 89 18.72 4.04 18.47
N SER A 90 17.47 4.48 18.30
CA SER A 90 16.78 5.28 19.33
C SER A 90 16.35 4.46 20.56
N GLY A 91 16.35 3.13 20.46
CA GLY A 91 15.79 2.24 21.48
C GLY A 91 14.25 2.17 21.48
N SER A 92 13.59 2.83 20.52
CA SER A 92 12.12 2.80 20.38
C SER A 92 11.60 1.41 20.04
N ILE A 93 12.35 0.67 19.22
CA ILE A 93 12.09 -0.75 18.90
C ILE A 93 13.43 -1.51 19.03
N PRO A 94 13.76 -2.07 20.20
CA PRO A 94 15.07 -2.66 20.45
C PRO A 94 15.40 -3.87 19.57
N SER A 95 14.39 -4.66 19.19
CA SER A 95 14.54 -5.82 18.32
C SER A 95 14.59 -5.38 16.86
N TYR A 96 15.66 -5.75 16.16
CA TYR A 96 15.78 -5.42 14.73
C TYR A 96 14.70 -6.13 13.87
N VAL A 97 14.26 -7.32 14.27
CA VAL A 97 13.18 -8.03 13.55
C VAL A 97 11.86 -7.26 13.66
N ASP A 98 11.57 -6.71 14.84
CA ASP A 98 10.38 -5.89 15.07
C ASP A 98 10.48 -4.56 14.32
N ALA A 99 11.65 -3.91 14.34
CA ALA A 99 11.88 -2.67 13.61
C ALA A 99 11.80 -2.88 12.10
N PHE A 100 12.31 -4.01 11.59
CA PHE A 100 12.17 -4.40 10.20
C PHE A 100 10.71 -4.63 9.83
N PHE A 101 9.94 -5.35 10.67
CA PHE A 101 8.50 -5.52 10.44
C PHE A 101 7.77 -4.18 10.38
N GLU A 102 7.98 -3.29 11.36
CA GLU A 102 7.35 -1.98 11.43
C GLU A 102 7.69 -1.13 10.20
N THR A 103 8.94 -1.21 9.74
CA THR A 103 9.44 -0.46 8.58
C THR A 103 8.91 -1.02 7.26
N VAL A 104 8.89 -2.35 7.10
CA VAL A 104 8.27 -3.00 5.93
C VAL A 104 6.80 -2.63 5.87
N SER A 105 6.09 -2.73 7.00
CA SER A 105 4.69 -2.32 7.10
C SER A 105 4.48 -0.88 6.69
N GLY A 106 5.37 0.01 7.11
CA GLY A 106 5.43 1.40 6.67
C GLY A 106 5.61 1.55 5.14
N PHE A 107 6.74 1.13 4.59
CA PHE A 107 7.02 1.33 3.16
C PHE A 107 5.99 0.63 2.25
N THR A 108 5.49 -0.53 2.65
CA THR A 108 4.48 -1.25 1.87
C THR A 108 3.06 -0.69 2.04
N THR A 109 2.90 0.35 2.85
CA THR A 109 1.63 0.99 3.20
C THR A 109 0.62 -0.02 3.75
N THR A 110 1.09 -0.90 4.63
CA THR A 110 0.25 -1.92 5.25
C THR A 110 -0.37 -1.43 6.55
N GLY A 111 0.35 -0.70 7.39
CA GLY A 111 -0.21 -0.22 8.66
C GLY A 111 -0.33 -1.24 9.79
N ALA A 112 0.21 -2.46 9.62
CA ALA A 112 0.35 -3.43 10.69
C ALA A 112 1.45 -2.97 11.66
N THR A 113 1.16 -2.87 12.96
CA THR A 113 2.13 -2.36 13.94
C THR A 113 2.47 -3.40 15.01
N ILE A 114 3.72 -3.41 15.48
CA ILE A 114 4.18 -4.20 16.63
C ILE A 114 4.20 -3.39 17.94
N LEU A 115 3.84 -2.11 17.87
CA LEU A 115 3.94 -1.17 18.98
C LEU A 115 2.65 -1.17 19.80
N ASN A 116 2.76 -1.59 21.06
CA ASN A 116 1.63 -1.59 22.00
C ASN A 116 1.29 -0.20 22.57
N ASP A 117 2.31 0.66 22.72
CA ASP A 117 2.12 2.05 23.12
C ASP A 117 2.85 2.99 22.15
N ILE A 118 2.09 3.46 21.17
CA ILE A 118 2.56 4.37 20.14
C ILE A 118 2.78 5.77 20.71
N GLU A 119 1.95 6.19 21.67
CA GLU A 119 1.96 7.57 22.19
C GLU A 119 3.20 7.88 23.04
N ALA A 120 3.84 6.84 23.59
CA ALA A 120 5.12 6.94 24.30
C ALA A 120 6.32 7.25 23.38
N LEU A 121 6.18 7.08 22.06
CA LEU A 121 7.31 7.24 21.15
C LEU A 121 7.71 8.70 20.92
N PRO A 122 9.01 8.97 20.68
CA PRO A 122 9.48 10.28 20.25
C PRO A 122 8.82 10.76 18.95
N ARG A 123 8.66 12.08 18.81
CA ARG A 123 7.97 12.72 17.68
C ARG A 123 8.72 12.58 16.36
N GLY A 124 10.05 12.52 16.35
CA GLY A 124 10.80 12.24 15.12
C GLY A 124 10.53 10.81 14.63
N ILE A 125 10.48 9.84 15.55
CA ILE A 125 10.16 8.43 15.26
C ILE A 125 8.72 8.28 14.75
N LEU A 126 7.75 8.90 15.42
CA LEU A 126 6.34 8.91 14.97
C LEU A 126 6.17 9.54 13.59
N PHE A 127 6.92 10.61 13.32
CA PHE A 127 6.95 11.24 12.01
C PHE A 127 7.52 10.29 10.96
N TRP A 128 8.71 9.71 11.19
CA TRP A 128 9.32 8.78 10.24
C TRP A 128 8.40 7.61 9.93
N ARG A 129 7.82 7.00 10.97
CA ARG A 129 6.84 5.92 10.85
C ARG A 129 5.72 6.29 9.89
N SER A 130 5.02 7.40 10.10
CA SER A 130 3.91 7.81 9.21
C SER A 130 4.40 8.29 7.84
N PHE A 131 5.58 8.92 7.78
CA PHE A 131 6.16 9.42 6.54
C PHE A 131 6.57 8.30 5.58
N THR A 132 6.92 7.12 6.09
CA THR A 132 7.13 5.93 5.25
C THR A 132 5.88 5.55 4.45
N HIS A 133 4.66 5.79 4.96
CA HIS A 133 3.41 5.61 4.19
C HIS A 133 3.33 6.59 3.02
N TRP A 134 3.68 7.85 3.27
CA TRP A 134 3.65 8.86 2.24
C TRP A 134 4.65 8.56 1.11
N MET A 135 5.85 8.08 1.47
CA MET A 135 6.85 7.64 0.50
C MET A 135 6.43 6.36 -0.24
N GLY A 136 5.88 5.40 0.50
CA GLY A 136 5.45 4.10 -0.01
C GLY A 136 4.27 4.19 -0.96
N GLY A 137 3.27 5.01 -0.63
CA GLY A 137 1.98 5.06 -1.32
C GLY A 137 2.10 5.42 -2.79
N MET A 138 2.91 6.43 -3.10
CA MET A 138 3.20 6.80 -4.50
C MET A 138 4.35 6.00 -5.13
N GLY A 139 5.12 5.28 -4.31
CA GLY A 139 6.28 4.51 -4.71
C GLY A 139 7.57 5.32 -4.60
N ILE A 140 8.47 4.90 -3.69
CA ILE A 140 9.80 5.51 -3.54
C ILE A 140 10.64 5.34 -4.83
N LEU A 141 10.39 4.27 -5.57
CA LEU A 141 11.08 3.99 -6.82
C LEU A 141 10.52 4.84 -7.98
N VAL A 142 9.24 5.24 -7.95
CA VAL A 142 8.70 6.24 -8.90
C VAL A 142 9.42 7.58 -8.74
N PHE A 143 9.69 7.99 -7.50
CA PHE A 143 10.49 9.18 -7.21
C PHE A 143 11.92 9.04 -7.78
N THR A 144 12.53 7.88 -7.54
CA THR A 144 13.87 7.55 -8.06
C THR A 144 13.89 7.60 -9.59
N VAL A 145 12.89 7.01 -10.26
CA VAL A 145 12.76 7.01 -11.73
C VAL A 145 12.60 8.41 -12.30
N ALA A 146 11.93 9.33 -11.60
CA ALA A 146 11.82 10.72 -12.05
C ALA A 146 13.18 11.43 -12.08
N LEU A 147 14.14 11.00 -11.24
CA LEU A 147 15.49 11.56 -11.13
C LEU A 147 16.54 10.83 -11.99
N LEU A 148 16.36 9.55 -12.32
CA LEU A 148 17.33 8.78 -13.13
C LEU A 148 17.73 9.44 -14.48
N PRO A 149 16.83 10.11 -15.24
CA PRO A 149 17.19 10.75 -16.50
C PRO A 149 18.23 11.87 -16.37
N THR A 150 18.28 12.58 -15.24
CA THR A 150 19.28 13.65 -15.04
C THR A 150 20.70 13.09 -14.87
N ILE A 151 20.82 11.78 -14.61
CA ILE A 151 22.08 11.04 -14.44
C ILE A 151 22.34 10.13 -15.66
N GLY A 152 21.53 10.25 -16.72
CA GLY A 152 21.71 9.51 -17.98
C GLY A 152 21.31 8.03 -17.92
N VAL A 153 20.47 7.63 -16.96
CA VAL A 153 19.98 6.26 -16.79
C VAL A 153 18.49 6.17 -17.18
N GLY A 154 18.14 5.14 -17.97
CA GLY A 154 16.75 4.94 -18.43
C GLY A 154 15.87 4.24 -17.40
N GLY A 155 14.83 4.91 -16.88
CA GLY A 155 13.98 4.39 -15.79
C GLY A 155 12.68 3.67 -16.20
N PHE A 156 12.43 3.44 -17.50
CA PHE A 156 11.12 2.92 -17.95
C PHE A 156 10.78 1.52 -17.42
N GLN A 157 11.76 0.61 -17.38
CA GLN A 157 11.52 -0.75 -16.91
C GLN A 157 11.20 -0.80 -15.41
N ILE A 158 11.75 0.13 -14.63
CA ILE A 158 11.44 0.28 -13.20
C ILE A 158 10.00 0.79 -13.04
N PHE A 159 9.63 1.87 -13.73
CA PHE A 159 8.26 2.42 -13.67
C PHE A 159 7.20 1.39 -14.07
N LYS A 160 7.44 0.61 -15.13
CA LYS A 160 6.51 -0.42 -15.58
C LYS A 160 6.38 -1.56 -14.57
N ALA A 161 7.46 -1.91 -13.86
CA ALA A 161 7.45 -2.98 -12.86
C ALA A 161 6.82 -2.54 -11.54
N GLU A 162 6.82 -1.25 -11.22
CA GLU A 162 6.22 -0.70 -10.00
C GLU A 162 4.78 -0.23 -10.18
N SER A 163 4.38 0.20 -11.39
CA SER A 163 3.03 0.69 -11.64
C SER A 163 2.01 -0.46 -11.62
N PRO A 164 1.02 -0.45 -10.71
CA PRO A 164 0.10 -1.56 -10.58
C PRO A 164 -1.01 -1.54 -11.64
N GLY A 165 -1.35 -2.72 -12.16
CA GLY A 165 -2.50 -2.94 -13.04
C GLY A 165 -2.19 -3.47 -14.45
N PRO A 166 -3.19 -4.09 -15.13
CA PRO A 166 -2.99 -4.81 -16.38
C PRO A 166 -2.77 -3.91 -17.61
N ILE A 167 -3.10 -2.61 -17.51
CA ILE A 167 -2.96 -1.64 -18.60
C ILE A 167 -2.31 -0.39 -18.00
N ALA A 168 -1.03 -0.16 -18.30
CA ALA A 168 -0.38 1.11 -18.04
C ALA A 168 -0.88 2.12 -19.08
N ASP A 169 -1.95 2.85 -18.76
CA ASP A 169 -2.44 3.92 -19.63
C ASP A 169 -1.37 5.01 -19.72
N LYS A 170 -0.87 5.26 -20.94
CA LYS A 170 0.02 6.40 -21.18
C LYS A 170 -0.81 7.68 -21.13
N ILE A 171 -0.76 8.38 -20.00
CA ILE A 171 -1.44 9.67 -19.79
C ILE A 171 -0.84 10.73 -20.73
N VAL A 172 0.48 10.71 -20.92
CA VAL A 172 1.26 11.62 -21.76
C VAL A 172 2.45 10.87 -22.42
N PRO A 173 3.06 11.41 -23.50
CA PRO A 173 4.09 10.71 -24.26
C PRO A 173 5.38 10.42 -23.46
N HIS A 174 5.72 11.27 -22.49
CA HIS A 174 6.92 11.15 -21.66
C HIS A 174 6.57 10.71 -20.23
N ILE A 175 7.26 9.69 -19.73
CA ILE A 175 7.04 9.10 -18.39
C ILE A 175 7.32 10.11 -17.27
N LYS A 176 8.30 11.00 -17.46
CA LYS A 176 8.59 12.09 -16.52
C LYS A 176 7.36 12.97 -16.29
N ASP A 177 6.60 13.25 -17.34
CA ASP A 177 5.40 14.07 -17.26
C ASP A 177 4.26 13.30 -16.56
N THR A 178 4.13 11.99 -16.82
CA THR A 178 3.21 11.10 -16.09
C THR A 178 3.52 11.10 -14.60
N ALA A 179 4.77 10.81 -14.21
CA ALA A 179 5.19 10.81 -12.81
C ALA A 179 4.98 12.19 -12.16
N LYS A 180 5.30 13.28 -12.86
CA LYS A 180 5.08 14.65 -12.37
C LYS A 180 3.60 14.94 -12.11
N ILE A 181 2.70 14.59 -13.03
CA ILE A 181 1.24 14.79 -12.87
C ILE A 181 0.72 14.02 -11.65
N LEU A 182 1.16 12.78 -11.54
CA LEU A 182 0.84 11.86 -10.47
C LEU A 182 1.28 12.44 -9.09
N TYR A 183 2.53 12.91 -8.96
CA TYR A 183 3.01 13.57 -7.74
C TYR A 183 2.33 14.90 -7.44
N ILE A 184 2.04 15.73 -8.46
CA ILE A 184 1.31 16.98 -8.26
C ILE A 184 -0.07 16.69 -7.63
N THR A 185 -0.77 15.67 -8.13
CA THR A 185 -2.08 15.29 -7.61
C THR A 185 -1.95 14.77 -6.16
N TYR A 186 -0.96 13.92 -5.91
CA TYR A 186 -0.67 13.37 -4.58
C TYR A 186 -0.35 14.43 -3.53
N ILE A 187 0.54 15.38 -3.86
CA ILE A 187 0.89 16.52 -2.99
C ILE A 187 -0.31 17.45 -2.80
N SER A 188 -1.11 17.68 -3.84
CA SER A 188 -2.31 18.52 -3.73
C SER A 188 -3.31 17.93 -2.74
N PHE A 189 -3.56 16.61 -2.80
CA PHE A 189 -4.44 15.93 -1.85
C PHE A 189 -3.88 16.00 -0.43
N THR A 190 -2.57 15.78 -0.28
CA THR A 190 -1.87 15.91 1.01
C THR A 190 -2.09 17.29 1.63
N ILE A 191 -1.88 18.37 0.88
CA ILE A 191 -2.02 19.73 1.41
C ILE A 191 -3.48 20.03 1.78
N ILE A 192 -4.43 19.65 0.91
CA ILE A 192 -5.86 19.92 1.13
C ILE A 192 -6.36 19.17 2.36
N GLU A 193 -6.00 17.90 2.52
CA GLU A 193 -6.43 17.10 3.69
C GLU A 193 -5.86 17.67 4.99
N ILE A 194 -4.56 18.04 5.03
CA ILE A 194 -3.97 18.67 6.22
C ILE A 194 -4.75 19.92 6.61
N ILE A 195 -5.08 20.79 5.66
CA ILE A 195 -5.84 22.01 5.93
C ILE A 195 -7.22 21.66 6.50
N LEU A 196 -7.94 20.72 5.89
CA LEU A 196 -9.27 20.33 6.33
C LEU A 196 -9.26 19.70 7.72
N LEU A 197 -8.26 18.88 8.06
CA LEU A 197 -8.10 18.27 9.37
C LEU A 197 -7.75 19.30 10.45
N VAL A 198 -6.91 20.28 10.14
CA VAL A 198 -6.61 21.40 11.06
C VAL A 198 -7.86 22.24 11.32
N LEU A 199 -8.66 22.52 10.29
CA LEU A 199 -9.97 23.19 10.47
C LEU A 199 -10.95 22.35 11.30
N GLY A 200 -10.79 21.03 11.31
CA GLY A 200 -11.53 20.09 12.16
C GLY A 200 -11.07 20.04 13.62
N GLY A 201 -10.02 20.77 13.99
CA GLY A 201 -9.49 20.85 15.35
C GLY A 201 -8.27 19.96 15.64
N MET A 202 -7.72 19.25 14.65
CA MET A 202 -6.46 18.52 14.84
C MET A 202 -5.27 19.49 14.92
N SER A 203 -4.26 19.13 15.71
CA SER A 203 -2.97 19.83 15.66
C SER A 203 -2.33 19.63 14.28
N LEU A 204 -1.53 20.60 13.82
CA LEU A 204 -0.84 20.49 12.52
C LEU A 204 0.00 19.21 12.41
N TYR A 205 0.62 18.80 13.52
CA TYR A 205 1.44 17.58 13.58
C TYR A 205 0.56 16.34 13.41
N ASP A 206 -0.52 16.21 14.17
CA ASP A 206 -1.46 15.08 14.06
C ASP A 206 -2.11 15.04 12.67
N ALA A 207 -2.53 16.19 12.15
CA ALA A 207 -3.12 16.30 10.82
C ALA A 207 -2.17 15.83 9.72
N ALA A 208 -0.88 16.21 9.79
CA ALA A 208 0.13 15.77 8.83
C ALA A 208 0.36 14.26 8.88
N LEU A 209 0.55 13.69 10.08
CA LEU A 209 0.76 12.26 10.29
C LEU A 209 -0.41 11.42 9.75
N HIS A 210 -1.64 11.82 10.07
CA HIS A 210 -2.83 11.12 9.59
C HIS A 210 -3.01 11.28 8.07
N THR A 211 -2.73 12.46 7.52
CA THR A 211 -2.79 12.66 6.06
C THR A 211 -1.79 11.77 5.32
N PHE A 212 -0.58 11.57 5.85
CA PHE A 212 0.40 10.67 5.25
C PHE A 212 -0.11 9.23 5.16
N GLY A 213 -0.80 8.75 6.20
CA GLY A 213 -1.44 7.45 6.18
C GLY A 213 -2.70 7.38 5.33
N THR A 214 -3.50 8.46 5.25
CA THR A 214 -4.71 8.50 4.40
C THR A 214 -4.36 8.50 2.92
N VAL A 215 -3.54 9.48 2.49
CA VAL A 215 -3.20 9.67 1.08
C VAL A 215 -2.25 8.57 0.61
N GLY A 216 -1.34 8.13 1.48
CA GLY A 216 -0.48 6.97 1.24
C GLY A 216 -1.20 5.63 1.36
N THR A 217 -2.46 5.61 1.80
CA THR A 217 -3.28 4.41 2.04
C THR A 217 -2.54 3.35 2.85
N GLY A 218 -2.05 3.72 4.04
CA GLY A 218 -1.40 2.79 4.96
C GLY A 218 -1.81 2.90 6.43
N GLY A 219 -2.46 3.98 6.87
CA GLY A 219 -3.19 3.97 8.16
C GLY A 219 -2.40 3.97 9.46
N PHE A 220 -1.11 4.30 9.46
CA PHE A 220 -0.40 4.57 10.71
C PHE A 220 -0.97 5.82 11.35
N SER A 221 -1.21 5.72 12.66
CA SER A 221 -1.65 6.80 13.52
C SER A 221 -0.62 6.99 14.63
N ASN A 222 -0.49 8.22 15.12
CA ASN A 222 0.27 8.53 16.32
C ASN A 222 -0.55 8.34 17.61
N ARG A 223 -1.77 7.78 17.51
CA ARG A 223 -2.65 7.46 18.64
C ARG A 223 -2.92 5.96 18.68
N ASN A 224 -3.00 5.41 19.89
CA ASN A 224 -3.26 3.97 20.08
C ASN A 224 -4.64 3.57 19.54
N ALA A 225 -5.65 4.42 19.72
CA ALA A 225 -7.00 4.21 19.20
C ALA A 225 -7.19 4.69 17.74
N SER A 226 -6.09 4.94 17.01
CA SER A 226 -6.14 5.40 15.63
C SER A 226 -7.00 6.68 15.47
N ILE A 227 -7.86 6.75 14.45
CA ILE A 227 -8.80 7.86 14.26
C ILE A 227 -9.91 7.87 15.32
N GLY A 228 -10.17 6.73 15.97
CA GLY A 228 -11.09 6.62 17.10
C GLY A 228 -10.70 7.49 18.30
N ALA A 229 -9.44 7.93 18.40
CA ALA A 229 -9.01 8.89 19.43
C ALA A 229 -9.62 10.30 19.26
N PHE A 230 -10.10 10.63 18.06
CA PHE A 230 -10.71 11.92 17.75
C PHE A 230 -12.23 11.76 17.70
N ASP A 231 -12.93 12.21 18.75
CA ASP A 231 -14.39 12.16 18.81
C ASP A 231 -15.04 13.28 17.98
N SER A 232 -14.85 13.23 16.66
CA SER A 232 -15.36 14.22 15.72
C SER A 232 -15.82 13.55 14.43
N THR A 233 -17.14 13.59 14.20
CA THR A 233 -17.75 13.12 12.96
C THR A 233 -17.20 13.84 11.73
N TYR A 234 -16.83 15.12 11.87
CA TYR A 234 -16.21 15.88 10.77
C TYR A 234 -14.87 15.27 10.36
N ILE A 235 -13.98 14.98 11.33
CA ILE A 235 -12.67 14.36 11.06
C ILE A 235 -12.86 12.98 10.41
N HIS A 236 -13.76 12.16 10.96
CA HIS A 236 -14.04 10.82 10.42
C HIS A 236 -14.49 10.88 8.95
N LEU A 237 -15.37 11.83 8.61
CA LEU A 237 -15.86 11.99 7.24
C LEU A 237 -14.80 12.54 6.29
N VAL A 238 -13.98 13.52 6.72
CA VAL A 238 -12.87 14.04 5.90
C VAL A 238 -11.92 12.92 5.54
N ILE A 239 -11.44 12.15 6.53
CA ILE A 239 -10.52 11.03 6.30
C ILE A 239 -11.18 9.98 5.41
N THR A 240 -12.45 9.64 5.65
CA THR A 240 -13.20 8.69 4.81
C THR A 240 -13.22 9.11 3.34
N ILE A 241 -13.54 10.37 3.07
CA ILE A 241 -13.59 10.88 1.70
C ILE A 241 -12.20 10.80 1.06
N PHE A 242 -11.15 11.21 1.76
CA PHE A 242 -9.79 11.17 1.23
C PHE A 242 -9.25 9.75 1.07
N MET A 243 -9.65 8.79 1.91
CA MET A 243 -9.38 7.37 1.69
C MET A 243 -10.01 6.91 0.38
N ILE A 244 -11.31 7.18 0.17
CA ILE A 244 -12.01 6.79 -1.07
C ILE A 244 -11.34 7.42 -2.30
N LEU A 245 -10.97 8.70 -2.21
CA LEU A 245 -10.30 9.42 -3.29
C LEU A 245 -8.90 8.85 -3.57
N SER A 246 -8.12 8.52 -2.55
CA SER A 246 -6.77 7.98 -2.70
C SER A 246 -6.77 6.53 -3.19
N GLY A 247 -7.82 5.77 -2.89
CA GLY A 247 -8.06 4.44 -3.46
C GLY A 247 -8.55 4.44 -4.91
N ALA A 248 -8.91 5.59 -5.48
CA ALA A 248 -9.28 5.71 -6.89
C ALA A 248 -8.07 6.03 -7.79
N ASN A 249 -8.21 5.79 -9.09
CA ASN A 249 -7.11 5.99 -10.06
C ASN A 249 -6.74 7.47 -10.20
N PHE A 250 -5.49 7.83 -9.86
CA PHE A 250 -5.02 9.22 -9.88
C PHE A 250 -5.06 9.88 -11.27
N SER A 251 -4.97 9.06 -12.33
CA SER A 251 -5.08 9.53 -13.73
C SER A 251 -6.46 10.13 -14.03
N LEU A 252 -7.50 9.73 -13.30
CA LEU A 252 -8.85 10.26 -13.48
C LEU A 252 -8.97 11.69 -12.97
N TYR A 253 -8.27 12.05 -11.89
CA TYR A 253 -8.24 13.44 -11.40
C TYR A 253 -7.61 14.38 -12.42
N PHE A 254 -6.53 13.95 -13.07
CA PHE A 254 -5.95 14.71 -14.16
C PHE A 254 -6.90 14.85 -15.36
N ALA A 255 -7.69 13.81 -15.66
CA ALA A 255 -8.71 13.88 -16.69
C ALA A 255 -9.83 14.89 -16.34
N ILE A 256 -10.23 14.99 -15.07
CA ILE A 256 -11.15 16.04 -14.58
C ILE A 256 -10.53 17.42 -14.79
N TYR A 257 -9.27 17.62 -14.40
CA TYR A 257 -8.55 18.87 -14.58
C TYR A 257 -8.47 19.30 -16.07
N LYS A 258 -8.38 18.35 -17.00
CA LYS A 258 -8.44 18.58 -18.44
C LYS A 258 -9.87 18.75 -19.01
N GLY A 259 -10.89 18.84 -18.16
CA GLY A 259 -12.30 19.03 -18.55
C GLY A 259 -13.00 17.76 -19.05
N LYS A 260 -12.38 16.57 -18.96
CA LYS A 260 -12.92 15.30 -19.47
C LYS A 260 -13.82 14.58 -18.45
N TRP A 261 -14.70 15.30 -17.76
CA TRP A 261 -15.56 14.73 -16.71
C TRP A 261 -16.44 13.56 -17.19
N ARG A 262 -16.94 13.61 -18.43
CA ARG A 262 -17.75 12.53 -19.03
C ARG A 262 -17.00 11.21 -19.13
N TYR A 263 -15.69 11.26 -19.36
CA TYR A 263 -14.83 10.07 -19.41
C TYR A 263 -14.72 9.42 -18.02
N VAL A 264 -14.54 10.25 -16.99
CA VAL A 264 -14.40 9.79 -15.60
C VAL A 264 -15.69 9.17 -15.08
N VAL A 265 -16.83 9.84 -15.27
CA VAL A 265 -18.13 9.31 -14.81
C VAL A 265 -18.52 8.03 -15.56
N LYS A 266 -18.02 7.80 -16.78
CA LYS A 266 -18.26 6.57 -17.57
C LYS A 266 -17.21 5.47 -17.32
N ASN A 267 -16.21 5.72 -16.49
CA ASN A 267 -15.17 4.75 -16.20
C ASN A 267 -15.77 3.53 -15.48
N GLU A 268 -15.61 2.34 -16.07
CA GLU A 268 -16.18 1.10 -15.54
C GLU A 268 -15.56 0.68 -14.20
N GLU A 269 -14.26 0.92 -14.01
CA GLU A 269 -13.53 0.56 -12.79
C GLU A 269 -13.96 1.44 -11.62
N LEU A 270 -14.03 2.76 -11.83
CA LEU A 270 -14.47 3.73 -10.81
C LEU A 270 -15.90 3.42 -10.35
N ARG A 271 -16.80 3.12 -11.28
CA ARG A 271 -18.19 2.75 -10.97
C ARG A 271 -18.25 1.47 -10.15
N PHE A 272 -17.48 0.45 -10.54
CA PHE A 272 -17.43 -0.82 -9.83
C PHE A 272 -16.90 -0.63 -8.40
N TYR A 273 -15.83 0.12 -8.23
CA TYR A 273 -15.26 0.47 -6.94
C TYR A 273 -16.26 1.19 -6.02
N LEU A 274 -16.89 2.27 -6.50
CA LEU A 274 -17.88 3.01 -5.72
C LEU A 274 -19.13 2.18 -5.41
N LEU A 275 -19.55 1.29 -6.32
CA LEU A 275 -20.67 0.39 -6.10
C LEU A 275 -20.38 -0.61 -4.97
N ILE A 276 -19.17 -1.16 -4.91
CA ILE A 276 -18.76 -2.06 -3.82
C ILE A 276 -18.79 -1.34 -2.48
N ILE A 277 -18.21 -0.13 -2.41
CA ILE A 277 -18.23 0.69 -1.18
C ILE A 277 -19.66 0.93 -0.72
N LEU A 278 -20.53 1.39 -1.62
CA LEU A 278 -21.92 1.68 -1.30
C LEU A 278 -22.67 0.42 -0.84
N ALA A 279 -22.54 -0.69 -1.57
CA ALA A 279 -23.22 -1.93 -1.24
C ALA A 279 -22.76 -2.50 0.11
N ALA A 280 -21.45 -2.56 0.36
CA ALA A 280 -20.90 -3.02 1.62
C ALA A 280 -21.31 -2.11 2.79
N THR A 281 -21.28 -0.80 2.60
CA THR A 281 -21.70 0.17 3.62
C THR A 281 -23.17 0.00 4.00
N VAL A 282 -24.06 -0.18 3.02
CA VAL A 282 -25.50 -0.38 3.28
C VAL A 282 -25.74 -1.72 3.99
N LEU A 283 -25.10 -2.80 3.55
CA LEU A 283 -25.27 -4.13 4.14
C LEU A 283 -24.73 -4.19 5.58
N ILE A 284 -23.50 -3.72 5.79
CA ILE A 284 -22.87 -3.69 7.12
C ILE A 284 -23.62 -2.71 8.03
N GLY A 285 -23.87 -1.49 7.55
CA GLY A 285 -24.55 -0.43 8.28
C GLY A 285 -25.92 -0.87 8.77
N THR A 286 -26.73 -1.51 7.90
CA THR A 286 -28.05 -2.04 8.30
C THR A 286 -27.92 -3.15 9.34
N ASN A 287 -26.94 -4.05 9.19
CA ASN A 287 -26.73 -5.14 10.14
C ASN A 287 -26.34 -4.62 11.53
N ILE A 288 -25.35 -3.72 11.63
CA ILE A 288 -24.89 -3.18 12.92
C ILE A 288 -25.86 -2.16 13.52
N PHE A 289 -26.65 -1.47 12.69
CA PHE A 289 -27.75 -0.60 13.15
C PHE A 289 -28.79 -1.38 13.94
N LEU A 290 -29.12 -2.60 13.50
CA LEU A 290 -30.13 -3.45 14.13
C LEU A 290 -29.61 -4.26 15.33
N THR A 291 -28.29 -4.50 15.41
CA THR A 291 -27.72 -5.48 16.35
C THR A 291 -26.77 -4.90 17.39
N THR A 292 -26.03 -3.83 17.06
CA THR A 292 -24.94 -3.31 17.90
C THR A 292 -25.16 -1.86 18.33
N TYR A 293 -25.77 -1.05 17.47
CA TYR A 293 -25.94 0.39 17.67
C TYR A 293 -27.36 0.80 18.09
N ASP A 294 -28.24 -0.16 18.40
CA ASP A 294 -29.61 0.07 18.91
C ASP A 294 -30.42 1.14 18.14
N GLY A 295 -30.28 1.17 16.81
CA GLY A 295 -30.97 2.13 15.95
C GLY A 295 -30.30 3.50 15.79
N ASP A 296 -29.03 3.65 16.18
CA ASP A 296 -28.27 4.88 15.98
C ASP A 296 -27.68 4.97 14.57
N LEU A 297 -27.85 6.13 13.92
CA LEU A 297 -27.29 6.42 12.59
C LEU A 297 -25.76 6.44 12.55
N ARG A 298 -25.08 6.55 13.71
CA ARG A 298 -23.61 6.36 13.80
C ARG A 298 -23.15 5.03 13.20
N ALA A 299 -23.99 4.01 13.21
CA ALA A 299 -23.79 2.75 12.49
C ALA A 299 -23.35 2.95 11.03
N PHE A 300 -24.03 3.82 10.28
CA PHE A 300 -23.71 4.02 8.86
C PHE A 300 -22.41 4.80 8.66
N ARG A 301 -22.09 5.72 9.57
CA ARG A 301 -20.81 6.44 9.57
C ARG A 301 -19.66 5.47 9.80
N ASP A 302 -19.76 4.64 10.84
CA ASP A 302 -18.69 3.71 11.21
C ASP A 302 -18.58 2.58 10.19
N ALA A 303 -19.68 2.09 9.64
CA ALA A 303 -19.68 1.17 8.50
C ALA A 303 -18.97 1.79 7.28
N LEU A 304 -19.32 3.02 6.90
CA LEU A 304 -18.69 3.70 5.76
C LEU A 304 -17.18 3.89 5.99
N PHE A 305 -16.79 4.28 7.20
CA PHE A 305 -15.39 4.48 7.57
C PHE A 305 -14.60 3.18 7.42
N GLN A 306 -15.07 2.09 8.03
CA GLN A 306 -14.36 0.80 8.03
C GLN A 306 -14.36 0.14 6.65
N VAL A 307 -15.47 0.21 5.91
CA VAL A 307 -15.53 -0.25 4.52
C VAL A 307 -14.54 0.49 3.67
N SER A 308 -14.50 1.82 3.76
CA SER A 308 -13.57 2.65 2.99
C SER A 308 -12.14 2.35 3.37
N SER A 309 -11.84 2.25 4.67
CA SER A 309 -10.52 1.94 5.20
C SER A 309 -9.98 0.59 4.73
N ILE A 310 -10.80 -0.46 4.73
CA ILE A 310 -10.37 -1.81 4.34
C ILE A 310 -10.22 -1.95 2.82
N ILE A 311 -11.19 -1.46 2.03
CA ILE A 311 -11.14 -1.60 0.55
C ILE A 311 -10.05 -0.73 -0.08
N THR A 312 -9.75 0.44 0.50
CA THR A 312 -8.63 1.28 0.06
C THR A 312 -7.30 0.78 0.60
N THR A 313 -7.34 -0.25 1.45
CA THR A 313 -6.21 -0.82 2.21
C THR A 313 -5.52 0.21 3.09
N THR A 314 -6.25 1.22 3.57
CA THR A 314 -5.69 2.20 4.50
C THR A 314 -5.53 1.64 5.90
N GLY A 315 -6.51 0.91 6.43
CA GLY A 315 -6.36 0.26 7.74
C GLY A 315 -6.52 1.17 8.97
N TYR A 316 -7.04 2.39 8.80
CA TYR A 316 -7.51 3.19 9.93
C TYR A 316 -8.73 2.58 10.61
N THR A 317 -8.85 2.80 11.92
CA THR A 317 -9.94 2.28 12.72
C THR A 317 -10.59 3.40 13.55
N THR A 318 -11.93 3.41 13.59
CA THR A 318 -12.73 4.28 14.48
C THR A 318 -13.53 3.48 15.51
N ALA A 319 -13.76 2.20 15.22
CA ALA A 319 -14.56 1.30 16.03
C ALA A 319 -13.92 -0.09 16.02
N ASP A 320 -14.15 -0.84 17.09
CA ASP A 320 -13.74 -2.25 17.17
C ASP A 320 -14.72 -3.11 16.36
N PHE A 321 -14.40 -3.30 15.08
CA PHE A 321 -15.19 -4.16 14.19
C PHE A 321 -15.04 -5.66 14.51
N ASP A 322 -14.13 -6.05 15.41
CA ASP A 322 -14.05 -7.43 15.90
C ASP A 322 -15.19 -7.76 16.88
N GLN A 323 -15.92 -6.74 17.36
CA GLN A 323 -17.16 -6.91 18.11
C GLN A 323 -18.41 -6.94 17.22
N TRP A 324 -18.27 -6.72 15.91
CA TRP A 324 -19.42 -6.70 15.00
C TRP A 324 -19.93 -8.13 14.71
N PRO A 325 -21.22 -8.28 14.30
CA PRO A 325 -21.76 -9.58 13.97
C PRO A 325 -21.02 -10.24 12.82
N THR A 326 -21.00 -11.58 12.80
CA THR A 326 -20.26 -12.40 11.82
C THR A 326 -20.57 -12.04 10.37
N PHE A 327 -21.80 -11.64 10.06
CA PHE A 327 -22.17 -11.17 8.72
C PHE A 327 -21.34 -9.95 8.30
N SER A 328 -21.20 -8.95 9.18
CA SER A 328 -20.38 -7.76 8.92
C SER A 328 -18.90 -8.10 8.80
N LYS A 329 -18.38 -8.95 9.71
CA LYS A 329 -16.98 -9.42 9.65
C LYS A 329 -16.67 -10.14 8.33
N SER A 330 -17.59 -10.99 7.88
CA SER A 330 -17.42 -11.75 6.63
C SER A 330 -17.33 -10.83 5.41
N ILE A 331 -18.14 -9.77 5.35
CA ILE A 331 -18.05 -8.78 4.27
C ILE A 331 -16.71 -8.05 4.33
N LEU A 332 -16.30 -7.58 5.51
CA LEU A 332 -15.01 -6.90 5.70
C LEU A 332 -13.83 -7.82 5.32
N PHE A 333 -13.87 -9.10 5.70
CA PHE A 333 -12.86 -10.09 5.33
C PHE A 333 -12.78 -10.29 3.80
N VAL A 334 -13.92 -10.34 3.09
CA VAL A 334 -13.93 -10.39 1.62
C VAL A 334 -13.34 -9.12 1.02
N LEU A 335 -13.62 -7.95 1.60
CA LEU A 335 -13.07 -6.67 1.14
C LEU A 335 -11.53 -6.61 1.27
N MET A 336 -10.91 -7.33 2.21
CA MET A 336 -9.44 -7.41 2.30
C MET A 336 -8.79 -7.99 1.04
N PHE A 337 -9.52 -8.79 0.25
CA PHE A 337 -9.06 -9.32 -1.03
C PHE A 337 -9.31 -8.37 -2.21
N ILE A 338 -10.09 -7.30 -2.00
CA ILE A 338 -10.50 -6.34 -3.02
C ILE A 338 -9.84 -5.00 -2.69
N GLY A 339 -8.71 -4.71 -3.36
CA GLY A 339 -7.98 -3.48 -3.14
C GLY A 339 -8.47 -2.31 -4.00
N GLY A 340 -7.79 -1.16 -3.91
CA GLY A 340 -8.09 0.05 -4.68
C GLY A 340 -8.03 -0.12 -6.21
N SER A 341 -8.34 0.95 -6.94
CA SER A 341 -8.22 0.97 -8.41
C SER A 341 -6.76 0.81 -8.87
N ALA A 342 -6.55 0.34 -10.10
CA ALA A 342 -5.24 0.42 -10.75
C ALA A 342 -4.81 1.90 -10.88
N GLY A 343 -3.53 2.20 -10.63
CA GLY A 343 -3.03 3.58 -10.57
C GLY A 343 -3.51 4.40 -9.37
N SER A 344 -4.00 3.73 -8.31
CA SER A 344 -4.17 4.29 -6.96
C SER A 344 -3.00 3.92 -6.05
N THR A 345 -2.95 4.52 -4.86
CA THR A 345 -1.93 4.21 -3.84
C THR A 345 -2.23 2.93 -3.08
N GLY A 346 -3.48 2.46 -3.10
CA GLY A 346 -3.94 1.28 -2.35
C GLY A 346 -3.15 0.01 -2.70
N GLY A 347 -3.28 -1.01 -1.86
CA GLY A 347 -2.67 -2.32 -2.03
C GLY A 347 -3.60 -3.33 -2.68
N GLY A 348 -3.34 -4.61 -2.38
CA GLY A 348 -4.20 -5.74 -2.65
C GLY A 348 -4.45 -6.06 -4.13
N MET A 349 -5.39 -6.99 -4.36
CA MET A 349 -5.83 -7.29 -5.72
C MET A 349 -6.71 -6.17 -6.24
N LYS A 350 -6.18 -5.41 -7.19
CA LYS A 350 -6.85 -4.25 -7.77
C LYS A 350 -8.26 -4.58 -8.26
N ASN A 351 -9.19 -3.65 -8.04
CA ASN A 351 -10.59 -3.77 -8.45
C ASN A 351 -10.78 -4.18 -9.91
N ILE A 352 -9.93 -3.71 -10.82
CA ILE A 352 -9.99 -4.09 -12.24
C ILE A 352 -9.81 -5.59 -12.48
N ARG A 353 -8.97 -6.28 -11.67
CA ARG A 353 -8.75 -7.73 -11.79
C ARG A 353 -10.02 -8.47 -11.40
N ILE A 354 -10.65 -8.07 -10.28
CA ILE A 354 -11.93 -8.62 -9.83
C ILE A 354 -13.03 -8.40 -10.88
N LEU A 355 -13.13 -7.19 -11.43
CA LEU A 355 -14.09 -6.88 -12.50
C LEU A 355 -13.90 -7.79 -13.73
N VAL A 356 -12.65 -8.02 -14.15
CA VAL A 356 -12.35 -8.92 -15.27
C VAL A 356 -12.69 -10.37 -14.93
N LEU A 357 -12.35 -10.86 -13.74
CA LEU A 357 -12.67 -12.22 -13.30
C LEU A 357 -14.19 -12.45 -13.30
N LEU A 358 -14.98 -11.49 -12.80
CA LEU A 358 -16.45 -11.57 -12.84
C LEU A 358 -16.97 -11.61 -14.29
N LYS A 359 -16.40 -10.81 -15.20
CA LYS A 359 -16.76 -10.86 -16.62
C LYS A 359 -16.34 -12.17 -17.28
N LEU A 360 -15.21 -12.77 -16.88
CA LEU A 360 -14.76 -14.08 -17.34
C LEU A 360 -15.75 -15.17 -16.90
N VAL A 361 -16.16 -15.18 -15.63
CA VAL A 361 -17.17 -16.11 -15.11
C VAL A 361 -18.48 -15.96 -15.87
N LYS A 362 -18.99 -14.73 -16.03
CA LYS A 362 -20.21 -14.46 -16.82
C LYS A 362 -20.10 -14.96 -18.26
N ARG A 363 -18.93 -14.80 -18.90
CA ARG A 363 -18.67 -15.30 -20.25
C ARG A 363 -18.70 -16.82 -20.30
N GLU A 364 -18.06 -17.51 -19.37
CA GLU A 364 -18.05 -18.98 -19.37
C GLU A 364 -19.46 -19.55 -19.12
N ILE A 365 -20.24 -18.95 -18.22
CA ILE A 365 -21.66 -19.30 -18.05
C ILE A 365 -22.44 -19.10 -19.36
N ALA A 366 -22.25 -17.97 -20.06
CA ALA A 366 -22.94 -17.71 -21.32
C ALA A 366 -22.55 -18.70 -22.43
N LYS A 367 -21.30 -19.18 -22.45
CA LYS A 367 -20.84 -20.19 -23.42
C LYS A 367 -21.45 -21.58 -23.19
N ILE A 368 -21.86 -21.91 -21.96
CA ILE A 368 -22.60 -23.16 -21.69
C ILE A 368 -23.88 -23.18 -22.55
N PHE A 369 -24.59 -22.06 -22.62
CA PHE A 369 -25.81 -21.93 -23.42
C PHE A 369 -25.53 -21.64 -24.90
N HIS A 370 -24.39 -21.02 -25.22
CA HIS A 370 -24.01 -20.67 -26.59
C HIS A 370 -22.57 -21.11 -26.92
N PRO A 371 -22.31 -22.42 -27.17
CA PRO A 371 -20.95 -22.96 -27.30
C PRO A 371 -20.14 -22.39 -28.48
N ARG A 372 -20.81 -21.92 -29.54
CA ARG A 372 -20.18 -21.33 -30.73
C ARG A 372 -20.00 -19.81 -30.64
N ALA A 373 -20.50 -19.16 -29.59
CA ALA A 373 -20.43 -17.72 -29.46
C ALA A 373 -19.03 -17.24 -29.09
N ILE A 374 -18.46 -16.33 -29.89
CA ILE A 374 -17.22 -15.62 -29.55
C ILE A 374 -17.61 -14.38 -28.75
N ILE A 375 -17.55 -14.49 -27.43
CA ILE A 375 -17.89 -13.41 -26.50
C ILE A 375 -16.58 -12.77 -26.00
N PRO A 376 -16.16 -11.60 -26.53
CA PRO A 376 -14.94 -10.92 -26.05
C PRO A 376 -15.17 -10.28 -24.68
N ILE A 377 -14.14 -10.31 -23.83
CA ILE A 377 -14.13 -9.54 -22.58
C ILE A 377 -13.74 -8.09 -22.90
N LYS A 378 -14.59 -7.14 -22.54
CA LYS A 378 -14.37 -5.71 -22.80
C LYS A 378 -14.17 -4.94 -21.49
N ILE A 379 -13.26 -3.98 -21.50
CA ILE A 379 -13.13 -2.90 -20.51
C ILE A 379 -13.23 -1.58 -21.28
N GLN A 380 -14.14 -0.68 -20.86
CA GLN A 380 -14.34 0.63 -21.49
C GLN A 380 -14.52 0.52 -23.01
N ASN A 381 -15.34 -0.44 -23.45
CA ASN A 381 -15.58 -0.79 -24.86
C ASN A 381 -14.37 -1.30 -25.66
N LYS A 382 -13.19 -1.49 -25.06
CA LYS A 382 -12.03 -2.13 -25.70
C LYS A 382 -11.94 -3.61 -25.33
N SER A 383 -11.72 -4.47 -26.32
CA SER A 383 -11.52 -5.91 -26.07
C SER A 383 -10.15 -6.15 -25.45
N LEU A 384 -10.09 -6.97 -24.41
CA LEU A 384 -8.83 -7.41 -23.83
C LEU A 384 -8.23 -8.56 -24.65
N ALA A 385 -6.91 -8.54 -24.79
CA ALA A 385 -6.16 -9.66 -25.36
C ALA A 385 -6.29 -10.91 -24.47
N ARG A 386 -6.18 -12.10 -25.08
CA ARG A 386 -6.28 -13.38 -24.35
C ARG A 386 -5.18 -13.52 -23.30
N ASP A 387 -3.98 -13.05 -23.60
CA ASP A 387 -2.82 -13.13 -22.68
C ASP A 387 -3.05 -12.31 -21.40
N ILE A 388 -3.72 -11.16 -21.50
CA ILE A 388 -4.08 -10.33 -20.33
C ILE A 388 -5.06 -11.09 -19.43
N ASN A 389 -6.07 -11.76 -20.01
CA ASN A 389 -7.01 -12.56 -19.22
C ASN A 389 -6.30 -13.73 -18.52
N ALA A 390 -5.41 -14.43 -19.22
CA ALA A 390 -4.63 -15.52 -18.62
C ALA A 390 -3.72 -15.01 -17.49
N SER A 391 -3.06 -13.87 -17.68
CA SER A 391 -2.23 -13.23 -16.65
C SER A 391 -3.03 -12.85 -15.40
N ILE A 392 -4.25 -12.30 -15.56
CA ILE A 392 -5.14 -11.97 -14.43
C ILE A 392 -5.57 -13.23 -13.68
N SER A 393 -5.95 -14.30 -14.39
CA SER A 393 -6.31 -15.58 -13.76
C SER A 393 -5.13 -16.19 -13.02
N SER A 394 -3.94 -16.20 -13.62
CA SER A 394 -2.71 -16.68 -12.97
C SER A 394 -2.36 -15.85 -11.73
N PHE A 395 -2.57 -14.52 -11.78
CA PHE A 395 -2.38 -13.66 -10.61
C PHE A 395 -3.31 -14.08 -9.46
N PHE A 396 -4.59 -14.30 -9.76
CA PHE A 396 -5.59 -14.70 -8.78
C PHE A 396 -5.25 -16.04 -8.12
N VAL A 397 -4.90 -17.05 -8.92
CA VAL A 397 -4.50 -18.38 -8.40
C VAL A 397 -3.27 -18.26 -7.51
N LEU A 398 -2.28 -17.49 -7.93
CA LEU A 398 -1.05 -17.30 -7.16
C LEU A 398 -1.30 -16.53 -5.86
N TYR A 399 -2.17 -15.52 -5.87
CA TYR A 399 -2.58 -14.79 -4.67
C TYR A 399 -3.23 -15.73 -3.65
N LEU A 400 -4.16 -16.57 -4.11
CA LEU A 400 -4.80 -17.57 -3.24
C LEU A 400 -3.80 -18.60 -2.72
N PHE A 401 -2.85 -19.04 -3.55
CA PHE A 401 -1.82 -19.98 -3.14
C PHE A 401 -0.94 -19.42 -2.01
N LEU A 402 -0.49 -18.17 -2.13
CA LEU A 402 0.28 -17.50 -1.08
C LEU A 402 -0.55 -17.27 0.19
N PHE A 403 -1.83 -16.93 0.04
CA PHE A 403 -2.74 -16.81 1.17
C PHE A 403 -2.89 -18.15 1.93
N ILE A 404 -3.10 -19.26 1.21
CA ILE A 404 -3.25 -20.58 1.82
C ILE A 404 -1.96 -21.01 2.54
N ILE A 405 -0.81 -20.92 1.86
CA ILE A 405 0.47 -21.29 2.46
C ILE A 405 0.82 -20.40 3.64
N GLY A 406 0.64 -19.08 3.51
CA GLY A 406 0.84 -18.13 4.59
C GLY A 406 -0.01 -18.50 5.81
N THR A 407 -1.28 -18.82 5.61
CA THR A 407 -2.20 -19.20 6.69
C THR A 407 -1.74 -20.46 7.41
N ILE A 408 -1.30 -21.47 6.65
CA ILE A 408 -0.75 -22.72 7.22
C ILE A 408 0.53 -22.43 8.01
N LEU A 409 1.44 -21.61 7.49
CA LEU A 409 2.69 -21.29 8.19
C LEU A 409 2.45 -20.51 9.47
N ILE A 410 1.55 -19.52 9.46
CA ILE A 410 1.21 -18.73 10.64
C ILE A 410 0.43 -19.56 11.67
N SER A 411 -0.31 -20.59 11.24
CA SER A 411 -0.98 -21.50 12.18
C SER A 411 -0.02 -22.27 13.10
N LEU A 412 1.29 -22.33 12.78
CA LEU A 412 2.32 -22.92 13.65
C LEU A 412 2.50 -22.16 14.98
N GLU A 413 2.01 -20.92 15.08
CA GLU A 413 1.95 -20.15 16.33
C GLU A 413 0.88 -20.65 17.31
N ASN A 414 0.09 -21.66 16.93
CA ASN A 414 -1.03 -22.21 17.72
C ASN A 414 -2.15 -21.18 18.01
N ILE A 415 -2.36 -20.24 17.10
CA ILE A 415 -3.52 -19.34 17.09
C ILE A 415 -4.68 -19.95 16.30
N ASP A 416 -5.89 -19.42 16.51
CA ASP A 416 -7.07 -19.88 15.78
C ASP A 416 -7.00 -19.54 14.28
N LEU A 417 -7.79 -20.27 13.49
CA LEU A 417 -7.77 -20.15 12.03
C LEU A 417 -8.25 -18.78 11.53
N GLU A 418 -9.19 -18.14 12.24
CA GLU A 418 -9.67 -16.79 11.88
C GLU A 418 -8.54 -15.78 12.03
N SER A 419 -7.83 -15.81 13.15
CA SER A 419 -6.66 -14.97 13.40
C SER A 419 -5.53 -15.21 12.38
N ALA A 420 -5.17 -16.48 12.12
CA ALA A 420 -4.11 -16.81 11.16
C ALA A 420 -4.46 -16.37 9.72
N ALA A 421 -5.68 -16.70 9.26
CA ALA A 421 -6.15 -16.31 7.94
C ALA A 421 -6.26 -14.80 7.81
N SER A 422 -6.75 -14.12 8.85
CA SER A 422 -6.91 -12.67 8.84
C SER A 422 -5.57 -11.94 8.85
N ALA A 423 -4.58 -12.37 9.64
CA ALA A 423 -3.24 -11.79 9.62
C ALA A 423 -2.59 -11.89 8.23
N VAL A 424 -2.77 -13.03 7.55
CA VAL A 424 -2.22 -13.26 6.21
C VAL A 424 -2.99 -12.46 5.15
N ALA A 425 -4.32 -12.39 5.24
CA ALA A 425 -5.13 -11.56 4.35
C ALA A 425 -4.77 -10.07 4.50
N ALA A 426 -4.63 -9.59 5.74
CA ALA A 426 -4.32 -8.21 6.04
C ALA A 426 -2.90 -7.82 5.58
N THR A 427 -1.91 -8.70 5.74
CA THR A 427 -0.53 -8.41 5.31
C THR A 427 -0.33 -8.60 3.81
N LEU A 428 -0.86 -9.66 3.20
CA LEU A 428 -0.77 -9.89 1.76
C LEU A 428 -1.57 -8.84 0.96
N GLY A 429 -2.67 -8.36 1.52
CA GLY A 429 -3.49 -7.28 0.93
C GLY A 429 -2.95 -5.88 1.21
N ASN A 430 -1.94 -5.74 2.07
CA ASN A 430 -1.45 -4.46 2.60
C ASN A 430 -2.56 -3.63 3.27
N VAL A 431 -3.46 -4.28 4.02
CA VAL A 431 -4.59 -3.65 4.72
C VAL A 431 -4.19 -3.17 6.12
N GLY A 432 -3.48 -3.99 6.90
CA GLY A 432 -3.04 -3.67 8.25
C GLY A 432 -3.79 -4.42 9.35
N PRO A 433 -4.98 -3.95 9.78
CA PRO A 433 -5.77 -4.62 10.80
C PRO A 433 -6.47 -5.86 10.22
N GLY A 434 -6.66 -6.85 11.09
CA GLY A 434 -7.40 -8.08 10.83
C GLY A 434 -8.46 -8.33 11.89
N PHE A 435 -8.69 -9.60 12.22
CA PHE A 435 -9.63 -10.09 13.24
C PHE A 435 -8.89 -10.89 14.30
N GLY A 436 -9.53 -11.06 15.47
CA GLY A 436 -8.99 -11.85 16.57
C GLY A 436 -7.63 -11.35 17.04
N PHE A 437 -6.59 -12.17 16.90
CA PHE A 437 -5.23 -11.89 17.37
C PHE A 437 -4.61 -10.63 16.74
N VAL A 438 -5.08 -10.22 15.57
CA VAL A 438 -4.66 -9.01 14.86
C VAL A 438 -5.80 -8.01 14.68
N GLY A 439 -6.79 -8.06 15.58
CA GLY A 439 -7.94 -7.16 15.60
C GLY A 439 -7.58 -5.67 15.63
N PRO A 440 -8.56 -4.78 15.40
CA PRO A 440 -8.35 -3.33 15.31
C PRO A 440 -7.84 -2.68 16.60
N THR A 441 -7.93 -3.38 17.73
CA THR A 441 -7.44 -2.97 19.06
C THR A 441 -6.19 -3.75 19.50
N ARG A 442 -5.66 -4.61 18.63
CA ARG A 442 -4.50 -5.47 18.87
C ARG A 442 -3.34 -5.10 17.95
N THR A 443 -2.17 -5.66 18.26
CA THR A 443 -0.93 -5.42 17.52
C THR A 443 -0.30 -6.75 17.12
N TYR A 444 0.72 -6.68 16.30
CA TYR A 444 1.52 -7.83 15.87
C TYR A 444 2.67 -8.13 16.84
N SER A 445 2.71 -7.51 18.03
CA SER A 445 3.81 -7.65 19.00
C SER A 445 4.03 -9.10 19.42
N ASP A 446 2.93 -9.84 19.58
CA ASP A 446 2.90 -11.15 20.23
C ASP A 446 3.30 -12.29 19.29
N PHE A 447 3.48 -12.02 18.00
CA PHE A 447 4.01 -13.00 17.05
C PHE A 447 5.49 -13.27 17.29
N SER A 448 5.90 -14.53 17.04
CA SER A 448 7.32 -14.87 17.02
C SER A 448 8.08 -14.13 15.90
N ASN A 449 9.41 -14.06 16.05
CA ASN A 449 10.29 -13.49 15.04
C ASN A 449 10.14 -14.18 13.67
N PHE A 450 9.86 -15.49 13.65
CA PHE A 450 9.65 -16.24 12.42
C PHE A 450 8.40 -15.76 11.68
N SER A 451 7.28 -15.64 12.41
CA SER A 451 6.02 -15.16 11.84
C SER A 451 6.11 -13.70 11.38
N LYS A 452 6.79 -12.83 12.13
CA LYS A 452 7.04 -11.43 11.72
C LYS A 452 7.81 -11.36 10.40
N ILE A 453 8.84 -12.19 10.19
CA ILE A 453 9.56 -12.24 8.92
C ILE A 453 8.64 -12.71 7.78
N ILE A 454 7.84 -13.76 7.99
CA ILE A 454 6.90 -14.26 6.97
C ILE A 454 5.90 -13.18 6.58
N LEU A 455 5.27 -12.56 7.56
CA LEU A 455 4.30 -11.49 7.35
C LEU A 455 4.94 -10.29 6.65
N SER A 456 6.19 -9.94 6.98
CA SER A 456 6.96 -8.91 6.27
C SER A 456 7.16 -9.25 4.80
N MET A 457 7.50 -10.50 4.49
CA MET A 457 7.62 -10.95 3.10
C MET A 457 6.29 -10.93 2.36
N LEU A 458 5.18 -11.30 3.01
CA LEU A 458 3.84 -11.22 2.42
C LEU A 458 3.44 -9.78 2.10
N MET A 459 3.77 -8.81 2.96
CA MET A 459 3.56 -7.39 2.70
C MET A 459 4.32 -6.91 1.46
N LEU A 460 5.61 -7.28 1.34
CA LEU A 460 6.42 -6.98 0.16
C LEU A 460 5.83 -7.64 -1.10
N PHE A 461 5.33 -8.87 -0.99
CA PHE A 461 4.74 -9.61 -2.10
C PHE A 461 3.46 -8.95 -2.59
N GLY A 462 2.59 -8.54 -1.67
CA GLY A 462 1.37 -7.78 -1.95
C GLY A 462 1.67 -6.50 -2.73
N ARG A 463 2.66 -5.73 -2.25
CA ARG A 463 3.01 -4.42 -2.82
C ARG A 463 3.66 -4.53 -4.21
N LEU A 464 4.58 -5.47 -4.40
CA LEU A 464 5.43 -5.58 -5.60
C LEU A 464 4.75 -6.18 -6.83
N GLU A 465 3.46 -6.50 -6.74
CA GLU A 465 2.76 -7.43 -7.61
C GLU A 465 3.47 -8.79 -7.74
N LEU A 466 2.82 -9.85 -7.25
CA LEU A 466 3.35 -11.21 -7.07
C LEU A 466 4.30 -11.75 -8.16
N PHE A 467 4.07 -11.41 -9.44
CA PHE A 467 4.91 -11.86 -10.55
C PHE A 467 6.33 -11.28 -10.55
N THR A 468 6.51 -10.05 -10.06
CA THR A 468 7.81 -9.37 -10.02
C THR A 468 8.82 -10.17 -9.19
N ILE A 469 8.37 -10.71 -8.05
CA ILE A 469 9.22 -11.44 -7.12
C ILE A 469 9.42 -12.89 -7.56
N ILE A 470 8.37 -13.55 -8.07
CA ILE A 470 8.52 -14.93 -8.56
C ILE A 470 9.43 -14.99 -9.79
N ALA A 471 9.38 -13.96 -10.64
CA ALA A 471 10.34 -13.83 -11.75
C ALA A 471 11.80 -13.72 -11.26
N LEU A 472 12.01 -13.19 -10.04
CA LEU A 472 13.33 -13.11 -9.42
C LEU A 472 13.79 -14.49 -8.91
N ILE A 473 12.89 -15.26 -8.29
CA ILE A 473 13.19 -16.57 -7.69
C ILE A 473 13.35 -17.66 -8.75
N THR A 474 12.75 -17.50 -9.93
CA THR A 474 12.80 -18.51 -11.01
C THR A 474 14.20 -18.60 -11.64
N PRO A 475 14.99 -19.67 -11.41
CA PRO A 475 16.42 -19.72 -11.76
C PRO A 475 16.72 -19.69 -13.27
N LYS A 476 15.75 -20.15 -14.08
CA LYS A 476 15.95 -20.44 -15.51
C LYS A 476 16.13 -19.19 -16.37
N ASN A 477 15.72 -18.01 -15.89
CA ASN A 477 15.74 -16.77 -16.69
C ASN A 477 17.04 -15.95 -16.55
N TRP A 478 17.93 -16.31 -15.61
CA TRP A 478 19.09 -15.49 -15.26
C TRP A 478 20.37 -15.91 -15.99
N ARG A 479 20.45 -17.18 -16.39
CA ARG A 479 21.54 -17.75 -17.18
C ARG A 479 21.03 -18.08 -18.59
N ASN A 480 21.32 -17.18 -19.53
CA ASN A 480 21.32 -17.42 -20.98
C ASN A 480 19.96 -17.73 -21.64
N GLU A 481 19.24 -16.68 -22.03
CA GLU A 481 18.55 -16.72 -23.32
C GLU A 481 19.58 -16.19 -24.33
N LYS A 482 20.12 -17.10 -25.16
CA LYS A 482 20.90 -16.74 -26.35
C LYS A 482 19.95 -16.32 -27.46
#